data_AF-G6F137-F1
#
_entry.id   AF-G6F137-F1
#
_cell.length_a   1.000
_cell.length_b   1.000
_cell.length_c   1.000
_cell.angle_alpha   90.00
_cell.angle_beta   90.00
_cell.angle_gamma   90.00
#
_symmetry.space_group_name_H-M   'P 1'
#
loop_
_entity.id
_entity.type
_entity.pdbx_description
1 polymer ?
#
loop_
_entity_poly.entity_id
_entity_poly.type
_entity_poly.pdbx_seq_one_letter_code
_entity_poly.pdbx_strand_id
1 'polypeptide(L)'
;MEEDFYKARLLKNNIQTIIPTLSQRDAVHRIIYDELCLGIINPDSKKIYLDIIQDLYQQGAEGIVLGCTEIPLLIQQKDTHVPLYDTTCLHAEYVRIFHCKMFE
;
A
#
# COMPACT_ATOMS: atom_id res chain seq x y z
N MET A 1 -1.05 9.46 -3.83
CA MET A 1 -1.21 9.71 -2.38
C MET A 1 -1.73 11.12 -2.09
N GLU A 2 -1.32 12.12 -2.88
CA GLU A 2 -1.66 13.53 -2.64
C GLU A 2 -3.08 13.88 -3.10
N GLU A 3 -3.43 13.41 -4.31
CA GLU A 3 -4.74 13.59 -4.91
C GLU A 3 -5.89 12.96 -4.10
N ASP A 4 -7.05 13.59 -4.15
CA ASP A 4 -8.18 13.25 -3.29
C ASP A 4 -8.99 12.03 -3.73
N PHE A 5 -8.88 11.58 -4.98
CA PHE A 5 -9.79 10.56 -5.53
C PHE A 5 -9.84 9.26 -4.70
N TYR A 6 -8.70 8.78 -4.22
CA TYR A 6 -8.62 7.55 -3.43
C TYR A 6 -9.08 7.79 -1.98
N LYS A 7 -8.61 8.88 -1.37
CA LYS A 7 -8.97 9.28 0.01
C LYS A 7 -10.47 9.53 0.14
N ALA A 8 -11.05 10.26 -0.80
CA ALA A 8 -12.48 10.57 -0.83
C ALA A 8 -13.34 9.30 -0.98
N ARG A 9 -12.88 8.31 -1.76
CA ARG A 9 -13.58 7.04 -1.90
C ARG A 9 -13.55 6.21 -0.62
N LEU A 10 -12.40 6.16 0.06
CA LEU A 10 -12.25 5.49 1.35
C LEU A 10 -13.09 6.18 2.44
N LEU A 11 -13.06 7.51 2.48
CA LEU A 11 -13.84 8.29 3.44
C LEU A 11 -15.35 8.07 3.29
N LYS A 12 -15.86 7.92 2.06
CA LYS A 12 -17.26 7.55 1.79
C LYS A 12 -17.66 6.19 2.38
N ASN A 13 -16.70 5.34 2.67
CA ASN A 13 -16.89 4.04 3.34
C ASN A 13 -16.47 4.10 4.83
N ASN A 14 -16.39 5.30 5.42
CA ASN A 14 -15.98 5.55 6.80
C ASN A 14 -14.54 5.11 7.14
N ILE A 15 -13.66 5.03 6.12
CA ILE A 15 -12.24 4.73 6.31
C ILE A 15 -11.46 6.05 6.26
N GLN A 16 -10.86 6.42 7.39
CA GLN A 16 -9.97 7.57 7.47
C GLN A 16 -8.58 7.21 6.91
N THR A 17 -7.94 8.17 6.25
CA THR A 17 -6.63 7.96 5.62
C THR A 17 -5.57 8.84 6.25
N ILE A 18 -4.48 8.23 6.68
CA ILE A 18 -3.23 8.90 7.04
C ILE A 18 -2.25 8.70 5.88
N ILE A 19 -1.48 9.72 5.54
CA ILE A 19 -0.45 9.65 4.50
C ILE A 19 0.92 9.99 5.09
N PRO A 20 2.02 9.47 4.53
CA PRO A 20 3.36 9.82 4.97
C PRO A 20 3.64 11.32 4.83
N THR A 21 4.63 11.81 5.57
CA THR A 21 5.21 13.15 5.41
C THR A 21 5.78 13.34 4.01
N LEU A 22 6.00 14.60 3.60
CA LEU A 22 6.52 14.90 2.25
C LEU A 22 7.84 14.15 1.95
N SER A 23 8.81 14.19 2.87
CA SER A 23 10.09 13.51 2.68
C SER A 23 9.96 11.99 2.58
N GLN A 24 9.04 11.39 3.34
CA GLN A 24 8.75 9.95 3.23
C GLN A 24 8.07 9.62 1.89
N ARG A 25 7.18 10.48 1.39
CA ARG A 25 6.55 10.32 0.08
C ARG A 25 7.57 10.43 -1.05
N ASP A 26 8.51 11.36 -0.96
CA ASP A 26 9.61 11.48 -1.93
C ASP A 26 10.46 10.22 -1.96
N ALA A 27 10.79 9.66 -0.79
CA ALA A 27 11.51 8.39 -0.68
C ALA A 27 10.73 7.22 -1.29
N VAL A 28 9.43 7.11 -0.98
CA VAL A 28 8.53 6.11 -1.58
C VAL A 28 8.48 6.23 -3.09
N HIS A 29 8.33 7.45 -3.62
CA HIS A 29 8.28 7.72 -5.06
C HIS A 29 9.58 7.31 -5.75
N ARG A 30 10.73 7.75 -5.20
CA ARG A 30 12.06 7.37 -5.71
C ARG A 30 12.24 5.86 -5.74
N ILE A 31 11.92 5.16 -4.66
CA ILE A 31 12.05 3.69 -4.58
C ILE A 31 11.17 3.01 -5.64
N ILE A 32 9.93 3.46 -5.82
CA ILE A 32 9.03 2.86 -6.83
C ILE A 32 9.64 2.99 -8.23
N TYR A 33 9.99 4.21 -8.65
CA TYR A 33 10.38 4.46 -10.04
C TYR A 33 11.82 4.09 -10.36
N ASP A 34 12.76 4.38 -9.45
CA ASP A 34 14.18 4.18 -9.70
C ASP A 34 14.65 2.75 -9.35
N GLU A 35 13.83 1.97 -8.63
CA GLU A 35 14.19 0.62 -8.20
C GLU A 35 13.12 -0.41 -8.61
N LEU A 36 11.91 -0.32 -8.06
CA LEU A 36 10.92 -1.40 -8.20
C LEU A 36 10.43 -1.56 -9.65
N CYS A 37 10.16 -0.47 -10.36
CA CYS A 37 9.78 -0.51 -11.78
C CYS A 37 10.91 -1.06 -12.68
N LEU A 38 12.16 -1.06 -12.20
CA LEU A 38 13.32 -1.64 -12.88
C LEU A 38 13.62 -3.08 -12.41
N GLY A 39 12.79 -3.63 -11.52
CA GLY A 39 12.99 -4.96 -10.93
C GLY A 39 14.11 -5.03 -9.88
N ILE A 40 14.59 -3.89 -9.39
CA ILE A 40 15.65 -3.82 -8.37
C ILE A 40 15.02 -3.91 -6.99
N ILE A 41 15.44 -4.92 -6.21
CA ILE A 41 14.99 -5.12 -4.83
C ILE A 41 16.14 -4.79 -3.88
N ASN A 42 16.01 -3.68 -3.15
CA ASN A 42 17.04 -3.18 -2.25
C ASN A 42 16.63 -3.36 -0.76
N PRO A 43 17.43 -4.06 0.06
CA PRO A 43 17.20 -4.18 1.50
C PRO A 43 17.10 -2.84 2.26
N ASP A 44 17.86 -1.82 1.84
CA ASP A 44 17.80 -0.50 2.48
C ASP A 44 16.48 0.21 2.17
N SER A 45 15.98 0.07 0.94
CA SER A 45 14.65 0.56 0.56
C SER A 45 13.54 -0.17 1.30
N LYS A 46 13.69 -1.48 1.53
CA LYS A 46 12.79 -2.23 2.41
C LYS A 46 12.77 -1.64 3.83
N LYS A 47 13.94 -1.34 4.40
CA LYS A 47 14.03 -0.73 5.72
C LYS A 47 13.30 0.62 5.77
N ILE A 48 13.50 1.47 4.76
CA ILE A 48 12.80 2.76 4.65
C ILE A 48 11.27 2.55 4.65
N TYR A 49 10.76 1.59 3.88
CA TYR A 49 9.33 1.26 3.88
C TYR A 49 8.83 0.80 5.26
N LEU A 50 9.59 -0.06 5.95
CA LEU A 50 9.21 -0.54 7.28
C LEU A 50 9.21 0.59 8.32
N ASP A 51 10.18 1.51 8.25
CA ASP A 51 10.23 2.68 9.12
C ASP A 51 9.02 3.61 8.89
N ILE A 52 8.61 3.82 7.64
CA ILE A 52 7.41 4.59 7.29
C ILE A 52 6.14 3.89 7.79
N ILE A 53 6.03 2.57 7.61
CA ILE A 53 4.89 1.79 8.10
C ILE A 53 4.79 1.90 9.63
N GLN A 54 5.92 1.82 10.32
CA GLN A 54 5.96 1.92 11.77
C GLN A 54 5.57 3.32 12.28
N ASP A 55 6.00 4.38 11.60
CA ASP A 55 5.60 5.75 11.89
C ASP A 55 4.09 5.96 11.69
N LEU A 56 3.54 5.49 10.58
CA LEU A 56 2.09 5.56 10.33
C LEU A 56 1.28 4.77 11.36
N TYR A 57 1.76 3.60 11.77
CA TYR A 57 1.14 2.81 12.83
C TYR A 57 1.14 3.57 14.17
N GLN A 58 2.25 4.23 14.53
CA GLN A 58 2.32 5.07 15.73
C GLN A 58 1.37 6.27 15.68
N GLN A 59 1.03 6.76 14.49
CA GLN A 59 0.02 7.78 14.27
C GLN A 59 -1.43 7.25 14.31
N GLY A 60 -1.61 5.94 14.54
CA GLY A 60 -2.91 5.29 14.68
C GLY A 60 -3.41 4.57 13.43
N ALA A 61 -2.57 4.35 12.41
CA ALA A 61 -2.97 3.54 11.26
C ALA A 61 -3.20 2.08 11.67
N GLU A 62 -4.41 1.57 11.43
CA GLU A 62 -4.79 0.18 11.73
C GLU A 62 -4.42 -0.80 10.59
N GLY A 63 -4.01 -0.27 9.44
CA GLY A 63 -3.51 -1.05 8.32
C GLY A 63 -2.96 -0.17 7.21
N ILE A 64 -2.22 -0.78 6.29
CA ILE A 64 -1.49 -0.11 5.22
C ILE A 64 -2.01 -0.58 3.86
N VAL A 65 -2.43 0.37 3.03
CA VAL A 65 -2.83 0.10 1.65
C VAL A 65 -1.59 0.10 0.76
N LEU A 66 -1.32 -1.03 0.11
CA LEU A 66 -0.28 -1.14 -0.92
C LEU A 66 -0.87 -0.62 -2.24
N GLY A 67 -0.75 0.69 -2.44
CA GLY A 67 -1.42 1.42 -3.52
C GLY A 67 -0.71 1.40 -4.89
N CYS A 68 0.43 0.73 -4.98
CA CYS A 68 1.17 0.52 -6.23
C CYS A 68 1.44 -0.98 -6.37
N THR A 69 1.26 -1.53 -7.56
CA THR A 69 1.34 -2.99 -7.83
C THR A 69 2.72 -3.59 -7.59
N GLU A 70 3.75 -2.75 -7.53
CA GLU A 70 5.16 -3.09 -7.37
C GLU A 70 5.57 -3.16 -5.89
N ILE A 71 4.88 -2.47 -4.99
CA ILE A 71 5.22 -2.46 -3.56
C ILE A 71 5.20 -3.87 -2.93
N PRO A 72 4.23 -4.76 -3.26
CA PRO A 72 4.23 -6.15 -2.79
C PRO A 72 5.49 -6.96 -3.17
N LEU A 73 6.27 -6.53 -4.17
CA LEU A 73 7.55 -7.16 -4.52
C LEU A 73 8.62 -6.89 -3.45
N LEU A 74 8.52 -5.74 -2.77
CA LEU A 74 9.47 -5.31 -1.75
C LEU A 74 9.03 -5.74 -0.34
N ILE A 75 7.78 -5.48 0.04
CA ILE A 75 7.27 -5.69 1.40
C ILE A 75 6.14 -6.72 1.41
N GLN A 76 6.21 -7.66 2.36
CA GLN A 76 5.19 -8.70 2.57
C GLN A 76 4.68 -8.70 4.01
N GLN A 77 3.53 -9.33 4.25
CA GLN A 77 2.92 -9.39 5.59
C GLN A 77 3.85 -9.98 6.67
N LYS A 78 4.80 -10.85 6.29
CA LYS A 78 5.80 -11.40 7.21
C LYS A 78 6.82 -10.38 7.72
N ASP A 79 6.96 -9.25 7.03
CA ASP A 79 7.96 -8.22 7.34
C ASP A 79 7.46 -7.22 8.41
N THR A 80 6.16 -7.22 8.73
CA THR A 80 5.55 -6.28 9.69
C THR A 80 4.33 -6.89 10.38
N HIS A 81 4.06 -6.44 11.61
CA HIS A 81 2.85 -6.83 12.34
C HIS A 81 1.62 -6.02 11.92
N VAL A 82 1.81 -4.90 11.20
CA VAL A 82 0.71 -4.05 10.72
C VAL A 82 0.03 -4.76 9.53
N PRO A 83 -1.31 -4.87 9.51
CA PRO A 83 -2.03 -5.46 8.38
C PRO A 83 -1.73 -4.75 7.06
N LEU A 84 -1.39 -5.51 6.01
CA LEU A 84 -1.15 -5.00 4.67
C LEU A 84 -2.30 -5.37 3.73
N TYR A 85 -2.78 -4.39 2.96
CA TYR A 85 -3.85 -4.55 1.98
C TYR A 85 -3.29 -4.37 0.57
N ASP A 86 -2.96 -5.49 -0.08
CA ASP A 86 -2.58 -5.51 -1.49
C ASP A 86 -3.80 -5.25 -2.36
N THR A 87 -3.87 -4.03 -2.91
CA THR A 87 -4.99 -3.59 -3.73
C THR A 87 -5.16 -4.42 -5.00
N THR A 88 -4.08 -4.96 -5.56
CA THR A 88 -4.10 -5.80 -6.76
C THR A 88 -4.72 -7.16 -6.45
N CYS A 89 -4.25 -7.82 -5.38
CA CYS A 89 -4.80 -9.11 -4.97
C CYS A 89 -6.27 -9.00 -4.56
N LEU A 90 -6.62 -7.99 -3.77
CA LEU A 90 -8.01 -7.74 -3.36
C LEU A 90 -8.92 -7.49 -4.57
N HIS A 91 -8.44 -6.75 -5.56
CA HIS A 91 -9.21 -6.49 -6.78
C HIS A 91 -9.41 -7.77 -7.60
N ALA A 92 -8.36 -8.57 -7.79
CA ALA A 92 -8.45 -9.84 -8.50
C ALA A 92 -9.40 -10.83 -7.80
N GLU A 93 -9.34 -10.90 -6.47
CA GLU A 93 -10.25 -11.73 -5.68
C GLU A 93 -11.70 -11.27 -5.82
N TYR A 94 -11.95 -9.96 -5.78
CA TYR A 94 -13.28 -9.41 -5.98
C TYR A 94 -13.84 -9.77 -7.35
N VAL A 95 -13.05 -9.65 -8.42
CA VAL A 95 -13.46 -10.04 -9.78
C VAL A 95 -13.86 -11.53 -9.83
N ARG A 96 -13.07 -12.40 -9.20
CA ARG A 96 -13.38 -13.84 -9.12
C ARG A 96 -14.72 -14.08 -8.42
N ILE A 97 -14.94 -13.46 -7.26
CA ILE A 97 -16.19 -13.61 -6.49
C ILE A 97 -17.39 -13.07 -7.27
N PHE A 98 -17.23 -11.89 -7.87
CA PHE A 98 -18.28 -11.25 -8.66
C PHE A 98 -18.69 -12.13 -9.84
N HIS A 99 -17.72 -12.71 -10.55
CA HIS A 99 -17.98 -13.66 -11.63
C HIS A 99 -18.78 -14.87 -11.14
N CYS A 100 -18.38 -15.52 -10.03
CA CYS A 100 -19.12 -16.67 -9.48
C CYS A 100 -20.58 -16.33 -9.14
N LYS A 101 -20.83 -15.16 -8.53
CA LYS A 101 -22.18 -14.71 -8.16
C LYS A 101 -23.09 -14.37 -9.35
N MET A 102 -22.55 -14.22 -10.56
CA MET A 102 -23.37 -13.99 -11.76
C MET A 102 -23.95 -15.28 -12.36
N PHE A 103 -23.48 -16.44 -11.93
CA PHE A 103 -23.95 -17.76 -12.40
C PHE A 103 -24.76 -18.53 -11.34
N GLU A 104 -25.09 -17.88 -10.23
CA GLU A 104 -26.04 -18.34 -9.20
C GLU A 104 -27.34 -17.53 -9.29
#